data_AF-A0A3B6RA00-F1
#
_entry.id   AF-A0A3B6RA00-F1
#
_cell.length_a   1.000
_cell.length_b   1.000
_cell.length_c   1.000
_cell.angle_alpha   90.00
_cell.angle_beta   90.00
_cell.angle_gamma   90.00
#
_symmetry.space_group_name_H-M   'P 1'
#
loop_
_entity.id
_entity.type
_entity.pdbx_description
1 polymer ?
#
loop_
_entity_poly.entity_id
_entity_poly.type
_entity_poly.pdbx_seq_one_letter_code
_entity_poly.pdbx_strand_id
1 'polypeptide(L)'
;MYPEGYTFLKDDLVKQWVAEGLIYTTEGQDSEKVAESYVYQLIGRSFIQPICVNYNNEVLSCQVHDMVHDLITHKSAEENFIMAIDYSCQKNVSLSHKARRLSLVFGDARYAKTPANIRKSQVRSVRFSGLLESMPCLTEFKLLRVLNLQLSGQGRHDDDIADLIGISEMFQLRYLKIACDVCIRLLSHV
;
A
#
# COMPACT_ATOMS: atom_id res chain seq x y z
N MET A 1 -4.58 2.09 3.56
CA MET A 1 -4.39 3.45 4.08
C MET A 1 -3.19 3.41 4.99
N TYR A 2 -2.38 4.45 4.98
CA TYR A 2 -1.31 4.58 5.97
C TYR A 2 -1.92 4.97 7.31
N PRO A 3 -1.39 4.46 8.45
CA PRO A 3 -1.86 4.89 9.76
C PRO A 3 -1.56 6.38 9.95
N GLU A 4 -2.25 6.99 10.91
CA GLU A 4 -1.96 8.35 11.35
C GLU A 4 -0.51 8.45 11.80
N GLY A 5 0.13 9.59 11.53
CA GLY A 5 1.55 9.77 11.83
C GLY A 5 2.53 8.95 10.96
N TYR A 6 2.06 8.20 9.95
CA TYR A 6 2.98 7.43 9.11
C TYR A 6 3.81 8.31 8.16
N THR A 7 5.13 8.19 8.25
CA THR A 7 6.06 8.80 7.31
C THR A 7 6.23 7.90 6.08
N PHE A 8 5.89 8.41 4.90
CA PHE A 8 6.07 7.71 3.63
C PHE A 8 7.14 8.41 2.77
N LEU A 9 7.82 7.64 1.92
CA LEU A 9 8.79 8.19 0.97
C LEU A 9 8.07 8.87 -0.20
N LYS A 10 8.56 10.04 -0.61
CA LYS A 10 8.00 10.80 -1.75
C LYS A 10 7.99 9.94 -3.02
N ASP A 11 9.13 9.33 -3.33
CA ASP A 11 9.30 8.57 -4.58
C ASP A 11 8.42 7.33 -4.62
N ASP A 12 8.21 6.67 -3.48
CA ASP A 12 7.28 5.54 -3.38
C ASP A 12 5.85 5.98 -3.67
N LEU A 13 5.43 7.15 -3.17
CA LEU A 13 4.09 7.68 -3.41
C LEU A 13 3.89 8.02 -4.90
N VAL A 14 4.88 8.68 -5.51
CA VAL A 14 4.88 9.01 -6.94
C VAL A 14 4.71 7.76 -7.80
N LYS A 15 5.55 6.74 -7.56
CA LYS A 15 5.48 5.47 -8.30
C LYS A 15 4.15 4.75 -8.09
N GLN A 16 3.59 4.77 -6.88
CA GLN A 16 2.27 4.20 -6.59
C GLN A 16 1.16 4.92 -7.35
N TRP A 17 1.16 6.25 -7.42
CA TRP A 17 0.13 7.01 -8.16
C TRP A 17 0.18 6.76 -9.66
N VAL A 18 1.40 6.69 -10.23
CA VAL A 18 1.60 6.33 -11.63
C VAL A 18 1.11 4.91 -11.89
N ALA A 19 1.49 3.94 -11.05
CA ALA A 19 1.06 2.54 -11.17
C ALA A 19 -0.46 2.35 -11.05
N GLU A 20 -1.13 3.11 -10.17
CA GLU A 20 -2.59 3.09 -10.06
C GLU A 20 -3.29 3.76 -11.25
N GLY A 21 -2.58 4.55 -12.05
CA GLY A 21 -3.13 5.32 -13.16
C GLY A 21 -3.91 6.55 -12.71
N LEU A 22 -3.51 7.16 -11.58
CA LEU A 22 -4.11 8.40 -11.07
C LEU A 22 -3.59 9.65 -11.76
N ILE A 23 -2.46 9.54 -12.45
CA ILE A 23 -1.78 10.66 -13.08
C ILE A 23 -2.27 10.79 -14.51
N TYR A 24 -2.87 11.94 -14.80
CA TYR A 24 -3.24 12.31 -16.15
C TYR A 24 -2.04 12.95 -16.84
N THR A 25 -1.64 12.40 -17.99
CA THR A 25 -0.55 12.92 -18.82
C THR A 25 -1.02 13.13 -20.24
N THR A 26 -0.51 14.16 -20.91
CA THR A 26 -0.61 14.32 -22.36
C THR A 26 0.59 13.66 -23.05
N GLU A 27 0.49 13.48 -24.36
CA GLU A 27 1.56 12.88 -25.16
C GLU A 27 2.91 13.60 -24.94
N GLY A 28 3.97 12.83 -24.71
CA GLY A 28 5.32 13.34 -24.44
C GLY A 28 5.61 13.79 -23.01
N GLN A 29 4.63 13.77 -22.08
CA GLN A 29 4.87 14.10 -20.68
C GLN A 29 5.37 12.90 -19.86
N ASP A 30 6.32 13.17 -18.97
CA ASP A 30 6.80 12.21 -17.98
C ASP A 30 5.82 12.12 -16.81
N SER A 31 5.17 10.97 -16.65
CA SER A 31 4.17 10.74 -15.60
C SER A 31 4.74 10.85 -14.19
N GLU A 32 6.01 10.50 -13.97
CA GLU A 32 6.62 10.61 -12.64
C GLU A 32 6.86 12.08 -12.28
N LYS A 33 7.30 12.91 -13.23
CA LYS A 33 7.44 14.36 -13.02
C LYS A 33 6.10 15.05 -12.78
N VAL A 34 5.05 14.66 -13.50
CA VAL A 34 3.70 15.19 -13.28
C VAL A 34 3.19 14.79 -11.89
N ALA A 35 3.39 13.52 -11.49
CA ALA A 35 3.03 13.05 -10.16
C ALA A 35 3.79 13.79 -9.04
N GLU A 36 5.09 14.01 -9.23
CA GLU A 36 5.93 14.75 -8.30
C GLU A 36 5.44 16.19 -8.14
N SER A 37 5.06 16.87 -9.23
CA SER A 37 4.44 18.20 -9.15
C SER A 37 3.17 18.19 -8.28
N TYR A 38 2.33 17.16 -8.38
CA TYR A 38 1.15 17.04 -7.52
C TYR A 38 1.52 16.87 -6.05
N VAL A 39 2.59 16.15 -5.72
CA VAL A 39 3.09 16.06 -4.33
C VAL A 39 3.47 17.44 -3.82
N TYR A 40 4.23 18.23 -4.59
CA TYR A 40 4.61 19.59 -4.19
C TYR A 40 3.42 20.54 -4.07
N GLN A 41 2.36 20.36 -4.87
CA GLN A 41 1.12 21.10 -4.70
C GLN A 41 0.38 20.74 -3.41
N LEU A 42 0.38 19.46 -3.01
CA LEU A 42 -0.18 19.05 -1.72
C LEU A 42 0.63 19.61 -0.55
N ILE A 43 1.97 19.67 -0.67
CA ILE A 43 2.85 20.32 0.31
C ILE A 43 2.53 21.82 0.40
N GLY A 44 2.44 22.52 -0.73
CA GLY A 44 2.13 23.95 -0.77
C GLY A 44 0.75 24.31 -0.22
N ARG A 45 -0.17 23.35 -0.11
CA ARG A 45 -1.49 23.49 0.52
C ARG A 45 -1.54 22.96 1.95
N SER A 46 -0.40 22.53 2.50
CA SER A 46 -0.28 21.93 3.83
C SER A 46 -1.12 20.66 4.03
N PHE A 47 -1.44 19.93 2.96
CA PHE A 47 -2.17 18.66 3.06
C PHE A 47 -1.26 17.52 3.51
N ILE A 48 0.00 17.59 3.09
CA ILE A 48 1.09 16.73 3.53
C ILE A 48 2.25 17.63 3.94
N GLN A 49 2.98 17.21 4.96
CA GLN A 49 4.12 17.94 5.50
C GLN A 49 5.44 17.20 5.20
N PRO A 50 6.50 17.89 4.76
CA PRO A 50 7.83 17.32 4.64
C PRO A 50 8.37 16.89 6.01
N ILE A 51 8.94 15.69 6.09
CA ILE A 51 9.56 15.15 7.31
C ILE A 51 11.08 15.10 7.16
N CYS A 52 11.57 14.70 6.00
CA CYS A 52 13.00 14.66 5.70
C CYS A 52 13.27 15.39 4.38
N VAL A 53 14.28 16.27 4.41
CA VAL A 53 14.77 17.03 3.26
C VAL A 53 16.27 16.79 3.16
N ASN A 54 16.77 16.52 1.96
CA ASN A 54 18.20 16.30 1.74
C ASN A 54 18.97 17.63 1.62
N TYR A 55 20.29 17.54 1.45
CA TYR A 55 21.17 18.69 1.28
C TYR A 55 20.92 19.50 -0.01
N ASN A 56 20.19 18.93 -0.98
CA ASN A 56 19.78 19.60 -2.22
C ASN A 56 18.39 20.27 -2.09
N ASN A 57 17.83 20.36 -0.88
CA ASN A 57 16.46 20.83 -0.62
C ASN A 57 15.36 19.97 -1.25
N GLU A 58 15.66 18.72 -1.61
CA GLU A 58 14.66 17.78 -2.12
C GLU A 58 13.98 17.08 -0.95
N VAL A 59 12.65 17.01 -1.02
CA VAL A 59 11.84 16.33 -0.01
C VAL A 59 11.95 14.82 -0.22
N LEU A 60 12.50 14.11 0.76
CA LEU A 60 12.67 12.65 0.70
C LEU A 60 11.44 11.92 1.25
N SER A 61 10.83 12.45 2.31
CA SER A 61 9.69 11.83 2.97
C SER A 61 8.70 12.87 3.48
N CYS A 62 7.44 12.45 3.53
CA CYS A 62 6.32 13.28 3.97
C CYS A 62 5.43 12.51 4.94
N GLN A 63 4.55 13.24 5.61
CA GLN A 63 3.48 12.72 6.45
C GLN A 63 2.19 13.47 6.12
N VAL A 64 1.04 12.83 6.22
CA VAL A 64 -0.25 13.52 6.11
C VAL A 64 -0.52 14.28 7.41
N HIS A 65 -0.98 15.51 7.33
CA HIS A 65 -1.40 16.27 8.52
C HIS A 65 -2.62 15.60 9.17
N ASP A 66 -2.70 15.53 10.50
CA ASP A 66 -3.72 14.75 11.22
C ASP A 66 -5.16 15.11 10.82
N MET A 67 -5.51 16.41 10.77
CA MET A 67 -6.83 16.86 10.28
C MET A 67 -7.16 16.40 8.84
N VAL A 68 -6.15 16.29 7.97
CA VAL A 68 -6.33 15.83 6.59
C VAL A 68 -6.45 14.31 6.55
N HIS A 69 -5.75 13.61 7.44
CA HIS A 69 -5.90 12.17 7.63
C HIS A 69 -7.33 11.81 8.06
N ASP A 70 -7.90 12.55 9.01
CA ASP A 70 -9.30 12.40 9.42
C ASP A 70 -10.26 12.62 8.25
N LEU A 71 -10.04 13.67 7.47
CA LEU A 71 -10.84 13.97 6.27
C LEU A 71 -10.76 12.83 5.24
N ILE A 72 -9.56 12.33 4.96
CA ILE A 72 -9.34 11.20 4.03
C ILE A 72 -10.05 9.95 4.54
N THR A 73 -9.96 9.67 5.84
CA THR A 73 -10.61 8.52 6.47
C THR A 73 -12.12 8.60 6.31
N HIS A 74 -12.70 9.76 6.63
CA HIS A 74 -14.13 10.00 6.51
C HIS A 74 -14.62 9.89 5.06
N LYS A 75 -13.94 10.57 4.12
CA LYS A 75 -14.29 10.53 2.69
C LYS A 75 -14.11 9.16 2.08
N SER A 76 -13.06 8.43 2.46
CA SER A 76 -12.82 7.07 1.97
C SER A 76 -13.92 6.10 2.42
N ALA A 77 -14.47 6.28 3.62
CA ALA A 77 -15.58 5.48 4.13
C ALA A 77 -16.89 5.83 3.42
N GLU A 78 -17.18 7.13 3.20
CA GLU A 78 -18.34 7.62 2.46
C GLU A 78 -18.37 7.06 1.02
N GLU A 79 -17.25 7.16 0.31
CA GLU A 79 -17.12 6.71 -1.08
C GLU A 79 -16.85 5.22 -1.22
N ASN A 80 -16.64 4.50 -0.11
CA ASN A 80 -16.21 3.10 -0.10
C ASN A 80 -14.93 2.85 -0.93
N PHE A 81 -14.03 3.83 -0.93
CA PHE A 81 -12.85 3.84 -1.78
C PHE A 81 -11.76 2.88 -1.27
N ILE A 82 -11.62 2.77 0.05
CA ILE A 82 -10.62 1.96 0.74
C ILE A 82 -11.32 1.02 1.72
N MET A 83 -10.96 -0.26 1.67
CA MET A 83 -11.24 -1.20 2.75
C MET A 83 -10.00 -1.29 3.63
N ALA A 84 -10.12 -0.84 4.89
CA ALA A 84 -9.04 -0.90 5.86
C ALA A 84 -9.47 -1.76 7.05
N ILE A 85 -8.70 -2.81 7.31
CA ILE A 85 -8.93 -3.73 8.42
C ILE A 85 -7.69 -3.72 9.28
N ASP A 86 -7.86 -3.30 10.53
CA ASP A 86 -6.81 -3.31 11.52
C ASP A 86 -7.23 -4.21 12.70
N TYR A 87 -6.64 -5.40 12.73
CA TYR A 87 -6.87 -6.39 13.78
C TYR A 87 -6.16 -6.05 15.09
N SER A 88 -5.25 -5.07 15.09
CA SER A 88 -4.55 -4.65 16.31
C SER A 88 -5.36 -3.67 17.16
N CYS A 89 -6.26 -2.89 16.53
CA CYS A 89 -7.04 -1.85 17.22
C CYS A 89 -8.57 -2.00 17.10
N GLN A 90 -9.06 -3.14 16.60
CA GLN A 90 -10.49 -3.43 16.37
C GLN A 90 -11.24 -2.37 15.54
N LYS A 91 -10.52 -1.51 14.81
CA LYS A 91 -11.12 -0.56 13.87
C LYS A 91 -11.39 -1.28 12.56
N ASN A 92 -12.64 -1.71 12.39
CA ASN A 92 -13.13 -2.21 11.10
C ASN A 92 -13.75 -1.05 10.33
N VAL A 93 -13.09 -0.62 9.25
CA VAL A 93 -13.71 0.30 8.28
C VAL A 93 -14.52 -0.52 7.27
N SER A 94 -15.64 0.04 6.83
CA SER A 94 -16.74 -0.61 6.09
C SER A 94 -16.33 -1.72 5.11
N LEU A 95 -17.03 -2.85 5.20
CA LEU A 95 -16.91 -3.95 4.24
C LEU A 95 -17.66 -3.58 2.95
N SER A 96 -16.96 -3.05 1.95
CA SER A 96 -17.57 -2.69 0.67
C SER A 96 -17.11 -3.54 -0.49
N HIS A 97 -18.06 -3.94 -1.32
CA HIS A 97 -17.86 -4.73 -2.55
C HIS A 97 -17.32 -3.91 -3.73
N LYS A 98 -17.13 -2.59 -3.57
CA LYS A 98 -16.63 -1.67 -4.62
C LYS A 98 -15.23 -1.11 -4.37
N ALA A 99 -14.60 -1.48 -3.25
CA ALA A 99 -13.30 -0.92 -2.87
C ALA A 99 -12.22 -1.27 -3.90
N ARG A 100 -11.47 -0.26 -4.34
CA ARG A 100 -10.33 -0.44 -5.28
C ARG A 100 -9.00 -0.57 -4.54
N ARG A 101 -8.95 -0.15 -3.29
CA ARG A 101 -7.77 -0.27 -2.41
C ARG A 101 -8.10 -1.13 -1.20
N LEU A 102 -7.22 -2.07 -0.89
CA LEU A 102 -7.30 -2.93 0.27
C LEU A 102 -6.09 -2.68 1.17
N SER A 103 -6.34 -2.47 2.45
CA SER A 103 -5.33 -2.28 3.48
C SER A 103 -5.58 -3.24 4.62
N LEU A 104 -4.61 -4.09 4.89
CA LEU A 104 -4.69 -5.14 5.88
C LEU A 104 -3.55 -4.96 6.87
N VAL A 105 -3.90 -4.72 8.14
CA VAL A 105 -2.94 -4.59 9.23
C VAL A 105 -3.30 -5.65 10.28
N PHE A 106 -2.40 -6.62 10.44
CA PHE A 106 -2.63 -7.80 11.25
C PHE A 106 -1.93 -7.78 12.62
N GLY A 107 -1.07 -6.79 12.89
CA GLY A 107 -0.31 -6.72 14.15
C GLY A 107 0.29 -8.08 14.55
N ASP A 108 0.20 -8.41 15.84
CA ASP A 108 0.56 -9.74 16.38
C ASP A 108 -0.64 -10.72 16.41
N ALA A 109 -1.75 -10.37 15.73
CA ALA A 109 -2.96 -11.19 15.75
C ALA A 109 -2.74 -12.47 14.95
N ARG A 110 -2.38 -13.53 15.67
CA ARG A 110 -2.22 -14.89 15.13
C ARG A 110 -3.55 -15.40 14.59
N TYR A 111 -3.50 -16.04 13.43
CA TYR A 111 -4.65 -16.70 12.77
C TYR A 111 -5.80 -15.78 12.36
N ALA A 112 -5.61 -14.45 12.43
CA ALA A 112 -6.59 -13.55 11.87
C ALA A 112 -6.59 -13.76 10.35
N LYS A 113 -7.75 -14.15 9.82
CA LYS A 113 -7.95 -14.40 8.40
C LYS A 113 -8.51 -13.17 7.74
N THR A 114 -8.08 -12.94 6.51
CA THR A 114 -8.74 -11.97 5.63
C THR A 114 -10.25 -12.31 5.57
N PRO A 115 -11.16 -11.34 5.77
CA PRO A 115 -12.58 -11.65 5.78
C PRO A 115 -13.03 -12.26 4.45
N ALA A 116 -13.91 -13.27 4.52
CA ALA A 116 -14.41 -13.99 3.35
C ALA A 116 -15.22 -13.10 2.38
N ASN A 117 -15.70 -11.94 2.84
CA ASN A 117 -16.64 -11.08 2.11
C ASN A 117 -15.96 -10.06 1.18
N ILE A 118 -14.62 -10.09 1.04
CA ILE A 118 -13.90 -9.14 0.19
C ILE A 118 -14.03 -9.56 -1.28
N ARG A 119 -14.59 -8.68 -2.12
CA ARG A 119 -14.62 -8.88 -3.57
C ARG A 119 -13.27 -8.53 -4.19
N LYS A 120 -12.32 -9.46 -4.09
CA LYS A 120 -10.91 -9.30 -4.51
C LYS A 120 -10.73 -8.99 -5.99
N SER A 121 -11.70 -9.30 -6.83
CA SER A 121 -11.63 -9.14 -8.30
C SER A 121 -11.58 -7.69 -8.80
N GLN A 122 -11.88 -6.68 -7.97
CA GLN A 122 -11.88 -5.26 -8.36
C GLN A 122 -10.74 -4.46 -7.72
N VAL A 123 -9.98 -5.08 -6.83
CA VAL A 123 -8.90 -4.41 -6.09
C VAL A 123 -7.69 -4.21 -7.01
N ARG A 124 -7.15 -2.99 -7.01
CA ARG A 124 -5.99 -2.56 -7.79
C ARG A 124 -4.77 -2.25 -6.93
N SER A 125 -4.97 -2.04 -5.63
CA SER A 125 -3.91 -1.70 -4.68
C SER A 125 -4.10 -2.49 -3.40
N VAL A 126 -3.06 -3.21 -2.97
CA VAL A 126 -3.06 -3.98 -1.72
C VAL A 126 -1.86 -3.55 -0.90
N ARG A 127 -2.14 -3.13 0.35
CA ARG A 127 -1.14 -2.99 1.40
C ARG A 127 -1.41 -4.06 2.46
N PHE A 128 -0.41 -4.88 2.75
CA PHE A 128 -0.44 -5.85 3.83
C PHE A 128 0.68 -5.57 4.82
N SER A 129 0.37 -5.61 6.11
CA SER A 129 1.34 -5.51 7.21
C SER A 129 1.03 -6.54 8.28
N GLY A 130 1.95 -7.47 8.55
CA GLY A 130 1.81 -8.46 9.62
C GLY A 130 2.56 -9.76 9.35
N LEU A 131 2.23 -10.79 10.14
CA LEU A 131 2.84 -12.11 10.06
C LEU A 131 2.60 -12.77 8.69
N LEU A 132 3.63 -13.44 8.17
CA LEU A 132 3.57 -14.17 6.90
C LEU A 132 2.37 -15.15 6.84
N GLU A 133 2.06 -15.83 7.94
CA GLU A 133 0.96 -16.80 8.07
C GLU A 133 -0.43 -16.18 7.86
N SER A 134 -0.58 -14.87 8.12
CA SER A 134 -1.83 -14.13 7.99
C SER A 134 -1.99 -13.50 6.61
N MET A 135 -1.00 -13.66 5.72
CA MET A 135 -0.99 -13.07 4.40
C MET A 135 -2.13 -13.63 3.52
N PRO A 136 -2.92 -12.77 2.85
CA PRO A 136 -3.93 -13.24 1.90
C PRO A 136 -3.30 -13.90 0.68
N CYS A 137 -4.01 -14.85 0.08
CA CYS A 137 -3.65 -15.40 -1.21
C CYS A 137 -3.68 -14.30 -2.29
N LEU A 138 -2.51 -13.96 -2.85
CA LEU A 138 -2.37 -12.83 -3.78
C LEU A 138 -2.92 -13.13 -5.18
N THR A 139 -2.95 -14.40 -5.59
CA THR A 139 -3.43 -14.81 -6.92
C THR A 139 -4.92 -14.52 -7.14
N GLU A 140 -5.67 -14.26 -6.05
CA GLU A 140 -7.07 -13.85 -6.12
C GLU A 140 -7.27 -12.40 -6.63
N PHE A 141 -6.21 -11.58 -6.64
CA PHE A 141 -6.26 -10.17 -7.07
C PHE A 141 -5.90 -9.98 -8.55
N LYS A 142 -6.80 -10.35 -9.46
CA LYS A 142 -6.56 -10.36 -10.92
C LYS A 142 -6.23 -8.98 -11.54
N LEU A 143 -6.62 -7.88 -10.90
CA LEU A 143 -6.44 -6.51 -11.42
C LEU A 143 -5.41 -5.71 -10.62
N LEU A 144 -4.61 -6.37 -9.79
CA LEU A 144 -3.66 -5.68 -8.92
C LEU A 144 -2.58 -4.98 -9.74
N ARG A 145 -2.37 -3.69 -9.45
CA ARG A 145 -1.32 -2.85 -10.02
C ARG A 145 -0.27 -2.45 -9.00
N VAL A 146 -0.67 -2.30 -7.75
CA VAL A 146 0.19 -1.90 -6.64
C VAL A 146 0.13 -2.96 -5.53
N LEU A 147 1.29 -3.49 -5.18
CA LEU A 147 1.45 -4.42 -4.06
C LEU A 147 2.52 -3.89 -3.09
N ASN A 148 2.13 -3.71 -1.84
CA ASN A 148 3.02 -3.30 -0.75
C ASN A 148 2.90 -4.30 0.40
N LEU A 149 3.96 -5.07 0.61
CA LEU A 149 4.06 -6.10 1.63
C LEU A 149 5.05 -5.67 2.70
N GLN A 150 4.59 -5.64 3.95
CA GLN A 150 5.42 -5.53 5.13
C GLN A 150 5.23 -6.80 5.97
N LEU A 151 6.12 -7.77 5.77
CA LEU A 151 6.04 -9.10 6.34
C LEU A 151 6.92 -9.20 7.58
N SER A 152 6.44 -9.86 8.63
CA SER A 152 7.25 -10.23 9.78
C SER A 152 7.26 -11.75 9.96
N GLY A 153 8.43 -12.28 10.31
CA GLY A 153 8.65 -13.66 10.72
C GLY A 153 8.25 -13.89 12.17
N GLN A 154 8.07 -15.17 12.51
CA GLN A 154 7.75 -15.54 13.89
C GLN A 154 9.01 -15.60 14.78
N GLY A 155 10.20 -15.57 14.16
CA GLY A 155 11.50 -15.64 14.84
C GLY A 155 11.76 -16.99 15.50
N ARG A 156 10.99 -18.03 15.13
CA ARG A 156 11.03 -19.37 15.75
C ARG A 156 11.74 -20.41 14.90
N HIS A 157 11.88 -20.17 13.60
CA HIS A 157 12.54 -21.07 12.67
C HIS A 157 13.46 -20.27 11.74
N ASP A 158 14.67 -20.79 11.51
CA ASP A 158 15.58 -20.34 10.45
C ASP A 158 15.00 -20.54 9.03
N ASP A 159 13.84 -21.21 8.93
CA ASP A 159 13.15 -21.64 7.70
C ASP A 159 11.87 -20.84 7.39
N ASP A 160 11.60 -19.72 8.07
CA ASP A 160 10.47 -18.85 7.68
C ASP A 160 10.74 -18.30 6.27
N ILE A 161 10.13 -18.92 5.26
CA ILE A 161 10.29 -18.56 3.85
C ILE A 161 8.96 -18.03 3.31
N ALA A 162 8.95 -16.77 2.89
CA ALA A 162 7.85 -16.19 2.15
C ALA A 162 7.86 -16.70 0.70
N ASP A 163 6.93 -17.62 0.38
CA ASP A 163 6.68 -18.03 -1.00
C ASP A 163 5.85 -16.97 -1.73
N LEU A 164 6.53 -16.20 -2.58
CA LEU A 164 5.93 -15.13 -3.38
C LEU A 164 5.96 -15.46 -4.88
N ILE A 165 6.06 -16.75 -5.24
CA ILE A 165 6.06 -17.24 -6.64
C ILE A 165 4.83 -16.74 -7.40
N GLY A 166 3.67 -16.70 -6.74
CA GLY A 166 2.40 -16.24 -7.35
C GLY A 166 2.41 -14.78 -7.81
N ILE A 167 3.39 -13.96 -7.41
CA ILE A 167 3.55 -12.59 -7.92
C ILE A 167 3.85 -12.58 -9.42
N SER A 168 4.53 -13.61 -9.93
CA SER A 168 4.84 -13.75 -11.36
C SER A 168 3.61 -13.83 -12.26
N GLU A 169 2.48 -14.31 -11.72
CA GLU A 169 1.21 -14.44 -12.45
C GLU A 169 0.41 -13.12 -12.52
N MET A 170 0.91 -12.06 -11.88
CA MET A 170 0.21 -10.78 -11.74
C MET A 170 0.55 -9.83 -12.90
N PHE A 171 0.03 -10.12 -14.10
CA PHE A 171 0.36 -9.36 -15.33
C PHE A 171 0.02 -7.86 -15.31
N GLN A 172 -0.89 -7.45 -14.43
CA GLN A 172 -1.28 -6.04 -14.25
C GLN A 172 -0.39 -5.31 -13.23
N LEU A 173 0.49 -6.00 -12.52
CA LEU A 173 1.34 -5.41 -11.51
C LEU A 173 2.30 -4.40 -12.18
N ARG A 174 2.43 -3.23 -11.57
CA ARG A 174 3.27 -2.12 -12.02
C ARG A 174 4.17 -1.58 -10.91
N TYR A 175 3.80 -1.81 -9.66
CA TYR A 175 4.59 -1.46 -8.49
C TYR A 175 4.58 -2.60 -7.48
N LEU A 176 5.78 -2.99 -7.03
CA LEU A 176 6.01 -3.98 -6.00
C LEU A 176 6.97 -3.39 -4.96
N LYS A 177 6.54 -3.39 -3.70
CA LYS A 177 7.39 -3.13 -2.55
C LYS A 177 7.26 -4.28 -1.57
N ILE A 178 8.39 -4.87 -1.20
CA ILE A 178 8.46 -5.92 -0.18
C ILE A 178 9.47 -5.47 0.86
N ALA A 179 9.03 -5.40 2.11
CA ALA A 179 9.86 -5.25 3.28
C ALA A 179 9.60 -6.46 4.19
N CYS A 180 10.64 -7.19 4.53
CA CYS A 180 10.55 -8.37 5.38
C CYS A 180 11.80 -8.55 6.22
N ASP A 181 11.66 -9.26 7.33
CA ASP A 181 12.75 -9.78 8.17
C ASP A 181 12.99 -11.29 7.96
N VAL A 182 12.28 -11.90 7.02
CA VAL A 182 12.35 -13.33 6.63
C VAL A 182 12.94 -13.54 5.24
N CYS A 183 13.40 -14.76 4.93
CA CYS A 183 13.86 -15.10 3.59
C CYS A 183 12.70 -15.10 2.60
N ILE A 184 12.91 -14.53 1.40
CA ILE A 184 11.91 -14.54 0.33
C ILE A 184 12.35 -15.50 -0.77
N ARG A 185 11.43 -16.34 -1.25
CA ARG A 185 11.56 -17.01 -2.55
C ARG A 185 10.76 -16.25 -3.59
N LEU A 186 11.47 -15.53 -4.44
CA LEU A 186 10.94 -15.00 -5.71
C LEU A 186 11.35 -15.97 -6.82
N LEU A 187 10.50 -16.14 -7.85
CA LEU A 187 10.91 -16.87 -9.04
C LEU A 187 12.12 -16.16 -9.67
N SER A 188 13.24 -16.87 -9.76
CA SER A 188 14.33 -16.52 -10.67
C SER A 188 13.87 -16.84 -12.09
N HIS A 189 13.76 -15.83 -12.95
CA HIS A 189 13.70 -16.08 -14.38
C HIS A 189 15.00 -16.80 -14.77
N VAL A 190 14.87 -18.05 -15.22
CA VAL A 190 15.91 -18.77 -15.99
C VAL A 190 15.67 -18.45 -17.46
#